data_AF-A0A656K339-F1
#
_entry.id   AF-A0A656K339-F1
#
_cell.length_a   1.000
_cell.length_b   1.000
_cell.length_c   1.000
_cell.angle_alpha   90.00
_cell.angle_beta   90.00
_cell.angle_gamma   90.00
#
_symmetry.space_group_name_H-M   'P 1'
#
loop_
_entity.id
_entity.type
_entity.pdbx_description
1 polymer ?
#
loop_
_entity_poly.entity_id
_entity_poly.type
_entity_poly.pdbx_seq_one_letter_code
_entity_poly.pdbx_strand_id
1 'polypeptide(L)'
;RLFKAKLLAFAISGFYLGIAGSLWAFAYLGTVEPHGFDLNRSFQILFIIIIGGLGSVQGNFFGAAFIVLFPILLGNLSALLPVGLIDSGQLENIQKMLFGALIIAFLIKEPEGLARLWQRFRQRARVWPLRY
;
A
#
# COMPACT_ATOMS: atom_id res chain seq x y z
N ARG A 1 4.28 20.55 27.12
CA ARG A 1 5.26 19.63 26.47
C ARG A 1 4.62 18.83 25.33
N LEU A 2 3.43 18.25 25.54
CA LEU A 2 2.69 17.51 24.51
C LEU A 2 2.35 18.34 23.24
N PHE A 3 1.99 19.60 23.41
CA PHE A 3 1.69 20.51 22.29
C PHE A 3 2.87 20.65 21.32
N LYS A 4 4.08 20.87 21.84
CA LYS A 4 5.30 20.97 21.01
C LYS A 4 5.57 19.68 20.25
N ALA A 5 5.38 18.52 20.89
CA ALA A 5 5.57 17.22 20.24
C ALA A 5 4.54 16.97 19.13
N LYS A 6 3.26 17.29 19.35
CA LYS A 6 2.21 17.18 18.31
C LYS A 6 2.46 18.13 17.13
N LEU A 7 2.87 19.37 17.42
CA LEU A 7 3.19 20.35 16.39
C LEU A 7 4.41 19.91 15.56
N LEU A 8 5.46 19.38 16.20
CA LEU A 8 6.61 18.82 15.50
C LEU A 8 6.24 17.59 14.66
N ALA A 9 5.43 16.68 15.20
CA ALA A 9 4.95 15.51 14.45
C ALA A 9 4.16 15.94 13.20
N PHE A 10 3.29 16.94 13.34
CA PHE A 10 2.56 17.52 12.21
C PHE A 10 3.51 18.17 11.19
N ALA A 11 4.43 19.03 11.63
CA ALA A 11 5.38 19.71 10.76
C ALA A 11 6.28 18.74 9.98
N ILE A 12 6.79 17.71 10.66
CA ILE A 12 7.63 16.67 10.04
C ILE A 12 6.80 15.88 9.02
N SER A 13 5.57 15.48 9.35
CA SER A 13 4.70 14.76 8.42
C SER A 13 4.36 15.59 7.18
N GLY A 14 4.02 16.87 7.36
CA GLY A 14 3.75 17.80 6.26
C GLY A 14 4.96 18.04 5.37
N PHE A 15 6.17 18.09 5.93
CA PHE A 15 7.41 18.21 5.16
C PHE A 15 7.62 17.03 4.21
N TYR A 16 7.52 15.79 4.73
CA TYR A 16 7.65 14.59 3.90
C TYR A 16 6.54 14.46 2.86
N LEU A 17 5.28 14.78 3.23
CA LEU A 17 4.16 14.78 2.28
C LEU A 17 4.34 15.83 1.18
N GLY A 18 4.88 17.01 1.51
CA GLY A 18 5.19 18.06 0.54
C GLY A 18 6.24 17.63 -0.48
N ILE A 19 7.33 17.00 -0.01
CA ILE A 19 8.37 16.45 -0.90
C ILE A 19 7.82 15.32 -1.76
N ALA A 20 7.05 14.40 -1.18
CA ALA A 20 6.46 13.29 -1.93
C ALA A 20 5.47 13.80 -3.00
N GLY A 21 4.65 14.80 -2.66
CA GLY A 21 3.71 15.43 -3.58
C GLY A 21 4.39 16.19 -4.72
N SER A 22 5.46 16.94 -4.43
CA SER A 22 6.22 17.64 -5.47
C SER A 22 6.94 16.67 -6.40
N LEU A 23 7.57 15.62 -5.87
CA LEU A 23 8.16 14.55 -6.68
C LEU A 23 7.11 13.86 -7.55
N TRP A 24 5.93 13.58 -7.01
CA TRP A 24 4.84 12.99 -7.80
C TRP A 24 4.38 13.91 -8.94
N ALA A 25 4.17 15.19 -8.65
CA ALA A 25 3.73 16.17 -9.64
C ALA A 25 4.76 16.39 -10.76
N PHE A 26 6.03 16.58 -10.40
CA PHE A 26 7.07 16.94 -11.36
C PHE A 26 7.77 15.73 -11.99
N ALA A 27 8.05 14.68 -11.23
CA ALA A 27 8.83 13.54 -11.73
C ALA A 27 7.95 12.41 -12.31
N TYR A 28 6.72 12.23 -11.81
CA TYR A 28 5.84 11.15 -12.28
C TYR A 28 4.81 11.62 -13.30
N LEU A 29 4.05 12.68 -12.99
CA LEU A 29 3.05 13.21 -13.92
C LEU A 29 3.68 14.06 -15.04
N GLY A 30 4.79 14.75 -14.76
CA GLY A 30 5.47 15.63 -15.71
C GLY A 30 4.75 16.95 -16.00
N THR A 31 3.44 17.01 -15.72
CA THR A 31 2.61 18.20 -15.77
C THR A 31 1.63 18.21 -14.59
N VAL A 32 1.20 19.40 -14.16
CA VAL A 32 0.21 19.55 -13.10
C VAL A 32 -1.17 19.69 -13.73
N GLU A 33 -1.92 18.60 -13.73
CA GLU A 33 -3.31 18.58 -14.19
C GLU A 33 -4.26 18.24 -13.01
N PRO A 34 -5.46 18.86 -12.91
CA PRO A 34 -6.39 18.61 -11.80
C PRO A 34 -6.75 17.13 -11.61
N HIS A 35 -6.82 16.37 -12.70
CA HIS A 35 -7.10 14.94 -12.70
C HIS A 35 -5.97 14.09 -12.07
N GLY A 36 -4.76 14.62 -11.94
CA GLY A 36 -3.67 13.94 -11.24
C GLY A 36 -3.91 13.79 -9.72
N PHE A 37 -4.86 14.55 -9.16
CA PHE A 37 -5.17 14.61 -7.73
C PHE A 37 -6.63 14.20 -7.43
N ASP A 38 -7.10 13.15 -8.10
CA ASP A 38 -8.45 12.62 -7.92
C ASP A 38 -8.65 11.87 -6.59
N LEU A 39 -9.91 11.69 -6.19
CA LEU A 39 -10.31 10.91 -5.02
C LEU A 39 -9.75 9.49 -5.02
N ASN A 40 -9.60 8.88 -6.20
CA ASN A 40 -9.02 7.55 -6.35
C ASN A 40 -7.60 7.49 -5.77
N ARG A 41 -6.80 8.54 -5.93
CA ARG A 41 -5.45 8.61 -5.38
C ARG A 41 -5.47 8.70 -3.86
N SER A 42 -6.38 9.49 -3.31
CA SER A 42 -6.58 9.60 -1.86
C SER A 42 -6.99 8.27 -1.24
N PHE A 43 -7.93 7.54 -1.87
CA PHE A 43 -8.31 6.20 -1.42
C PHE A 43 -7.16 5.20 -1.51
N GLN A 44 -6.36 5.25 -2.59
CA GLN A 44 -5.19 4.40 -2.73
C GLN A 44 -4.21 4.59 -1.56
N ILE A 45 -3.90 5.84 -1.20
CA ILE A 45 -3.02 6.15 -0.07
C ILE A 45 -3.65 5.71 1.26
N LEU A 46 -4.96 5.90 1.43
CA LEU A 46 -5.68 5.42 2.61
C LEU A 46 -5.61 3.89 2.74
N PHE A 47 -5.80 3.15 1.65
CA PHE A 47 -5.72 1.70 1.65
C PHE A 47 -4.31 1.21 1.99
N ILE A 48 -3.25 1.86 1.50
CA ILE A 48 -1.87 1.57 1.91
C ILE A 48 -1.73 1.61 3.43
N ILE A 49 -2.27 2.65 4.07
CA ILE A 49 -2.18 2.85 5.53
C ILE A 49 -3.02 1.82 6.29
N ILE A 50 -4.24 1.54 5.83
CA ILE A 50 -5.11 0.57 6.49
C ILE A 50 -4.52 -0.85 6.38
N ILE A 51 -4.06 -1.25 5.19
CA ILE A 51 -3.46 -2.58 4.95
C ILE A 51 -2.13 -2.73 5.68
N GLY A 52 -1.30 -1.67 5.70
CA GLY A 52 -0.04 -1.69 6.43
C GLY A 52 -0.23 -1.72 7.95
N GLY A 53 -1.27 -1.05 8.44
CA GLY A 53 -1.63 -0.91 9.85
C GLY A 53 -1.40 0.52 10.37
N LEU A 54 -2.47 1.15 10.87
CA LEU A 54 -2.52 2.57 11.30
C LEU A 54 -1.50 2.94 12.39
N GLY A 55 -1.02 1.97 13.16
CA GLY A 55 -0.09 2.18 14.29
C GLY A 55 1.38 1.82 14.01
N SER A 56 1.73 1.43 12.78
CA SER A 56 3.07 0.89 12.48
C SER A 56 3.69 1.51 11.24
N VAL A 57 4.81 2.21 11.43
CA VAL A 57 5.61 2.77 10.32
C VAL A 57 6.13 1.65 9.41
N GLN A 58 6.65 0.56 9.98
CA GLN A 58 7.14 -0.60 9.21
C GLN A 58 6.02 -1.30 8.45
N GLY A 59 4.84 -1.42 9.08
CA GLY A 59 3.64 -1.95 8.44
C GLY A 59 3.25 -1.17 7.19
N ASN A 60 3.33 0.16 7.26
CA ASN A 60 3.00 1.04 6.14
C ASN A 60 3.92 0.84 4.92
N PHE A 61 5.21 0.54 5.14
CA PHE A 61 6.11 0.16 4.04
C PHE A 61 5.67 -1.13 3.34
N PHE A 62 5.27 -2.14 4.11
CA PHE A 62 4.73 -3.39 3.54
C PHE A 62 3.40 -3.16 2.84
N GLY A 63 2.51 -2.31 3.39
CA GLY A 63 1.27 -1.91 2.75
C GLY A 63 1.49 -1.22 1.40
N ALA A 64 2.47 -0.31 1.34
CA ALA A 64 2.85 0.37 0.10
C ALA A 64 3.42 -0.61 -0.93
N ALA A 65 4.34 -1.47 -0.51
CA ALA A 65 4.91 -2.50 -1.36
C ALA A 65 3.82 -3.45 -1.89
N PHE A 66 2.87 -3.86 -1.04
CA PHE A 66 1.77 -4.72 -1.43
C PHE A 66 0.88 -4.06 -2.49
N ILE A 67 0.41 -2.83 -2.24
CA ILE A 67 -0.49 -2.11 -3.15
C ILE A 67 0.17 -1.84 -4.52
N VAL A 68 1.48 -1.61 -4.56
CA VAL A 68 2.21 -1.36 -5.82
C VAL A 68 2.58 -2.65 -6.54
N LEU A 69 3.11 -3.65 -5.83
CA LEU A 69 3.61 -4.88 -6.45
C LEU A 69 2.50 -5.84 -6.84
N PHE A 70 1.40 -5.87 -6.09
CA PHE A 70 0.33 -6.84 -6.31
C PHE A 70 -0.32 -6.73 -7.70
N PRO A 71 -0.72 -5.54 -8.20
CA PRO A 71 -1.22 -5.38 -9.56
C PRO A 71 -0.18 -5.79 -10.62
N ILE A 72 1.10 -5.49 -10.40
CA ILE A 72 2.19 -5.87 -11.30
C ILE A 72 2.32 -7.39 -11.36
N LEU A 73 2.27 -8.08 -10.21
CA LEU A 73 2.30 -9.54 -10.14
C LEU A 73 1.11 -10.16 -10.85
N LEU A 74 -0.11 -9.63 -10.64
CA LEU A 74 -1.30 -10.10 -11.35
C LEU A 74 -1.20 -9.87 -12.86
N GLY A 75 -0.67 -8.72 -13.29
CA GLY A 75 -0.43 -8.41 -14.70
C GLY A 75 0.53 -9.41 -15.34
N ASN A 76 1.69 -9.65 -14.71
CA ASN A 76 2.67 -10.63 -15.19
C ASN A 76 2.09 -12.06 -15.21
N LEU A 77 1.33 -12.45 -14.18
CA LEU A 77 0.70 -13.76 -14.13
C LEU A 77 -0.36 -13.93 -15.24
N SER A 78 -1.13 -12.87 -15.51
CA SER A 78 -2.12 -12.88 -16.59
C SER A 78 -1.48 -12.95 -17.98
N ALA A 79 -0.28 -12.39 -18.15
CA ALA A 79 0.48 -12.49 -19.40
C ALA A 79 1.04 -13.90 -19.69
N LEU A 80 1.10 -14.77 -18.68
CA LEU A 80 1.48 -16.18 -18.85
C LEU A 80 0.29 -17.07 -19.27
N LEU A 81 -0.94 -16.55 -19.24
CA LEU A 81 -2.12 -17.27 -19.70
C LEU A 81 -2.20 -17.25 -21.24
N PRO A 82 -2.77 -18.29 -21.89
CA PRO A 82 -2.89 -18.34 -23.34
C PRO A 82 -3.65 -17.12 -23.89
N VAL A 83 -3.03 -16.45 -24.87
CA VAL A 83 -3.59 -15.26 -25.53
C VAL A 83 -4.88 -15.63 -26.27
N GLY A 84 -5.98 -14.90 -26.00
CA GLY A 84 -7.23 -15.00 -26.77
C GLY A 84 -8.53 -15.26 -26.00
N LEU A 85 -8.49 -15.48 -24.68
CA LEU A 85 -9.70 -15.76 -23.89
C LEU A 85 -10.39 -14.53 -23.29
N ILE A 86 -9.67 -13.41 -23.13
CA ILE A 86 -10.16 -12.22 -22.42
C ILE A 86 -9.66 -10.97 -23.14
N ASP A 87 -10.57 -10.04 -23.43
CA ASP A 87 -10.23 -8.74 -24.01
C ASP A 87 -9.47 -7.86 -23.00
N SER A 88 -8.57 -7.03 -23.49
CA SER A 88 -7.65 -6.22 -22.66
C SER A 88 -8.38 -5.32 -21.64
N GLY A 89 -9.51 -4.73 -22.04
CA GLY A 89 -10.35 -3.92 -21.15
C GLY A 89 -11.10 -4.74 -20.08
N GLN A 90 -11.46 -6.00 -20.37
CA GLN A 90 -12.09 -6.88 -19.38
C GLN A 90 -11.07 -7.35 -18.33
N LEU A 91 -9.84 -7.62 -18.77
CA LEU A 91 -8.77 -8.04 -17.88
C LEU A 91 -8.44 -6.96 -16.84
N GLU A 92 -8.38 -5.69 -17.24
CA GLU A 92 -8.13 -4.57 -16.31
C GLU A 92 -9.22 -4.47 -15.24
N ASN A 93 -10.49 -4.59 -15.63
CA ASN A 93 -11.61 -4.54 -14.69
C ASN A 93 -11.62 -5.74 -13.73
N ILE A 94 -11.31 -6.94 -14.22
CA ILE A 94 -11.16 -8.14 -13.38
C ILE A 94 -10.01 -7.98 -12.39
N GLN A 95 -8.87 -7.43 -12.83
CA GLN A 95 -7.74 -7.15 -11.93
C GLN A 95 -8.13 -6.17 -10.83
N LYS A 96 -8.86 -5.09 -11.15
CA LYS A 96 -9.39 -4.14 -10.14
C LYS A 96 -10.36 -4.82 -9.16
N MET A 97 -11.25 -5.69 -9.65
CA MET A 97 -12.18 -6.47 -8.81
C MET A 97 -11.43 -7.43 -7.88
N LEU A 98 -10.49 -8.21 -8.41
CA LEU A 98 -9.65 -9.12 -7.63
C LEU A 98 -8.84 -8.39 -6.58
N PHE A 99 -8.29 -7.23 -6.95
CA PHE A 99 -7.56 -6.37 -6.02
C PHE A 99 -8.45 -5.89 -4.88
N GLY A 100 -9.63 -5.35 -5.18
CA GLY A 100 -10.59 -4.91 -4.16
C GLY A 100 -11.05 -6.06 -3.25
N ALA A 101 -11.40 -7.21 -3.83
CA ALA A 101 -11.79 -8.40 -3.09
C ALA A 101 -10.68 -8.90 -2.17
N LEU A 102 -9.43 -8.87 -2.64
CA LEU A 102 -8.29 -9.29 -1.84
C LEU A 102 -7.99 -8.32 -0.71
N ILE A 103 -8.12 -7.01 -0.93
CA ILE A 103 -8.05 -6.02 0.15
C ILE A 103 -9.11 -6.31 1.22
N ILE A 104 -10.36 -6.53 0.81
CA ILE A 104 -11.46 -6.85 1.75
C ILE A 104 -11.15 -8.13 2.53
N ALA A 105 -10.72 -9.19 1.84
CA ALA A 105 -10.35 -10.45 2.48
C ALA A 105 -9.18 -10.27 3.47
N PHE A 106 -8.20 -9.45 3.12
CA PHE A 106 -7.08 -9.14 3.98
C PHE A 106 -7.51 -8.36 5.23
N LEU A 107 -8.38 -7.36 5.08
CA LEU A 107 -8.95 -6.60 6.19
C LEU A 107 -9.75 -7.48 7.16
N ILE A 108 -10.53 -8.44 6.64
CA ILE A 108 -11.30 -9.37 7.46
C ILE A 108 -10.38 -10.30 8.24
N LYS A 109 -9.37 -10.86 7.56
CA LYS A 109 -8.48 -11.86 8.16
C LYS A 109 -7.52 -11.25 9.19
N GLU A 110 -7.03 -10.05 8.92
CA GLU A 110 -5.97 -9.41 9.71
C GLU A 110 -6.25 -7.91 9.98
N PRO A 111 -7.09 -7.59 10.98
CA PRO A 111 -7.56 -6.22 11.21
C PRO A 111 -6.51 -5.24 11.78
N GLU A 112 -5.29 -5.69 12.13
CA GLU A 112 -4.19 -4.75 12.47
C GLU A 112 -3.18 -4.62 11.31
N GLY A 113 -3.50 -5.18 10.15
CA GLY A 113 -2.69 -5.08 8.94
C GLY A 113 -1.43 -5.95 8.93
N LEU A 114 -0.63 -5.79 7.89
CA LEU A 114 0.63 -6.52 7.63
C LEU A 114 1.66 -6.35 8.75
N ALA A 115 1.55 -5.29 9.55
CA ALA A 115 2.38 -5.07 10.73
C ALA A 115 2.35 -6.26 11.71
N ARG A 116 1.17 -6.85 11.96
CA ARG A 116 1.03 -7.97 12.90
C ARG A 116 1.67 -9.25 12.39
N LEU A 117 1.51 -9.55 11.10
CA LEU A 117 2.18 -10.69 10.45
C LEU A 117 3.69 -10.60 10.61
N TRP A 118 4.26 -9.42 10.33
CA TRP A 118 5.69 -9.21 10.45
C TRP A 118 6.19 -9.37 11.88
N GLN A 119 5.45 -8.85 12.86
CA GLN A 119 5.79 -9.00 14.27
C GLN A 119 5.73 -10.46 14.73
N ARG A 120 4.68 -11.21 14.37
CA ARG A 120 4.55 -12.65 14.68
C ARG A 120 5.67 -13.46 14.02
N PHE A 121 5.98 -13.16 12.77
CA PHE A 121 7.08 -13.82 12.05
C PHE A 121 8.43 -13.54 12.72
N ARG A 122 8.73 -12.27 13.04
CA ARG A 122 9.96 -11.90 13.77
C ARG A 122 10.04 -12.49 15.16
N GLN A 123 8.94 -12.53 15.90
CA GLN A 123 8.90 -13.15 17.23
C GLN A 123 9.20 -14.64 17.10
N ARG A 124 8.53 -15.35 16.19
CA ARG A 124 8.73 -16.77 15.93
C ARG A 124 10.14 -17.09 15.43
N ALA A 125 10.71 -16.23 14.58
CA ALA A 125 12.08 -16.32 14.10
C ALA A 125 13.14 -16.00 15.17
N ARG A 126 12.80 -15.23 16.22
CA ARG A 126 13.69 -14.97 17.35
C ARG A 126 13.72 -16.11 18.37
N VAL A 127 12.62 -16.85 18.53
CA VAL A 127 12.59 -18.05 19.41
C VAL A 127 13.22 -19.28 18.74
N TRP A 128 13.61 -19.16 17.48
CA TRP A 128 14.34 -20.16 16.70
C TRP A 128 15.79 -19.67 16.56
N PRO A 129 16.85 -20.35 17.06
CA PRO A 129 17.01 -21.78 17.32
C PRO A 129 17.29 -22.16 18.79
N LEU A 130 17.20 -21.26 19.77
CA LEU A 130 17.46 -21.59 21.18
C LEU A 130 16.13 -21.75 21.93
N ARG A 131 15.61 -22.99 21.90
CA ARG A 131 14.56 -23.43 22.82
C ARG A 131 15.24 -23.89 24.12
N TYR A 132 15.52 -22.94 25.02
CA TYR A 132 15.62 -23.18 26.46
C TYR A 132 14.96 -22.00 27.17
#